data_AF-A0A6V7HXR8-F1
#
_entry.id   AF-A0A6V7HXR8-F1
#
_cell.length_a   1.000
_cell.length_b   1.000
_cell.length_c   1.000
_cell.angle_alpha   90.00
_cell.angle_beta   90.00
_cell.angle_gamma   90.00
#
_symmetry.space_group_name_H-M   'P 1'
#
loop_
_entity.id
_entity.type
_entity.pdbx_description
1 polymer ?
#
loop_
_entity_poly.entity_id
_entity_poly.type
_entity_poly.pdbx_seq_one_letter_code
_entity_poly.pdbx_strand_id
1 'polypeptide(L)' 'TYVLELTDNLVKNVTFNESEKDEHVRKYLRVDALSWACKFGSKSCRDTAASKVSSWLASPKNN' A
#
# COMPACT_ATOMS: atom_id res chain seq x y z
N THR A 1 -4.77 12.50 -12.41
CA THR A 1 -5.81 11.91 -13.29
C THR A 1 -6.93 11.40 -12.42
N TYR A 2 -8.18 11.45 -12.86
CA TYR A 2 -9.35 11.08 -12.05
C TYR A 2 -9.21 9.74 -11.29
N VAL A 3 -8.70 8.69 -11.96
CA VAL A 3 -8.51 7.38 -11.33
C VAL A 3 -7.49 7.42 -10.19
N LEU A 4 -6.43 8.23 -10.31
CA LEU A 4 -5.43 8.41 -9.27
C LEU A 4 -6.07 8.98 -7.99
N GLU A 5 -6.91 10.01 -8.14
CA GLU A 5 -7.61 10.63 -7.00
C GLU A 5 -8.53 9.65 -6.28
N LEU A 6 -9.29 8.84 -7.04
CA LEU A 6 -10.13 7.79 -6.46
C LEU A 6 -9.30 6.76 -5.70
N THR A 7 -8.20 6.29 -6.29
CA THR A 7 -7.34 5.30 -5.64
C THR A 7 -6.64 5.86 -4.42
N ASP A 8 -6.20 7.12 -4.43
CA ASP A 8 -5.56 7.77 -3.28
C ASP A 8 -6.56 7.94 -2.13
N ASN A 9 -7.81 8.29 -2.41
CA ASN A 9 -8.86 8.36 -1.39
C ASN A 9 -9.16 6.98 -0.80
N LEU A 10 -9.18 5.93 -1.63
CA LEU A 10 -9.33 4.56 -1.15
C LEU A 10 -8.14 4.14 -0.26
N VAL A 11 -6.91 4.44 -0.67
CA VAL A 11 -5.69 4.18 0.11
C VAL A 11 -5.73 4.87 1.47
N LYS A 12 -6.22 6.12 1.56
CA LYS A 12 -6.40 6.81 2.85
C LYS A 12 -7.37 6.07 3.78
N ASN A 13 -8.39 5.42 3.23
CA ASN A 13 -9.35 4.65 4.02
C ASN A 13 -8.79 3.30 4.48
N VAL A 14 -8.12 2.54 3.60
CA VAL A 14 -7.60 1.20 3.92
C VAL A 14 -6.24 1.22 4.62
N THR A 15 -5.52 2.32 4.50
CA THR A 15 -4.17 2.58 5.03
C THR A 15 -3.09 1.63 4.49
N PHE A 16 -1.83 1.95 4.76
CA PHE A 16 -0.67 1.15 4.30
C PHE A 16 -0.30 -0.02 5.22
N ASN A 17 -0.83 -0.05 6.43
CA ASN A 17 -0.46 -1.04 7.43
C ASN A 17 -1.66 -1.95 7.72
N GLU A 18 -1.38 -3.24 7.90
CA GLU A 18 -2.40 -4.18 8.34
C GLU A 18 -2.70 -3.99 9.82
N SER A 19 -3.95 -4.27 10.19
CA SER A 19 -4.41 -4.40 11.56
C SER A 19 -4.74 -5.86 11.85
N GLU A 20 -4.50 -6.34 13.07
CA GLU A 20 -4.94 -7.68 13.51
C GLU A 20 -6.46 -7.85 13.44
N LYS A 21 -7.19 -6.73 13.49
CA LYS A 21 -8.65 -6.69 13.37
C LYS A 21 -9.15 -6.67 11.92
N ASP A 22 -8.25 -6.64 10.93
CA ASP A 22 -8.65 -6.62 9.52
C ASP A 22 -9.23 -7.97 9.11
N GLU A 23 -10.49 -7.94 8.68
CA GLU A 23 -11.10 -9.06 7.95
C GLU A 23 -10.39 -9.30 6.61
N HIS A 24 -10.50 -10.53 6.10
CA HIS A 24 -9.87 -10.92 4.83
C HIS A 24 -10.23 -9.99 3.67
N VAL A 25 -11.50 -9.57 3.58
CA VAL A 25 -11.96 -8.64 2.53
C VAL A 25 -11.25 -7.29 2.63
N ARG A 26 -11.00 -6.79 3.85
CA ARG A 26 -10.28 -5.53 4.06
C ARG A 26 -8.82 -5.64 3.62
N LYS A 27 -8.17 -6.78 3.91
CA LYS A 27 -6.80 -7.06 3.45
C LYS A 27 -6.71 -7.11 1.93
N TYR A 28 -7.64 -7.81 1.29
CA TYR A 28 -7.70 -7.90 -0.18
C TYR A 28 -7.89 -6.50 -0.81
N LEU A 29 -8.86 -5.73 -0.30
CA LEU A 29 -9.12 -4.37 -0.77
C LEU A 29 -7.88 -3.47 -0.66
N ARG A 30 -7.10 -3.61 0.42
CA ARG A 30 -5.84 -2.86 0.59
C ARG A 30 -4.82 -3.18 -0.49
N VAL A 31 -4.62 -4.47 -0.79
CA VAL A 31 -3.69 -4.89 -1.84
C VAL A 31 -4.08 -4.32 -3.19
N ASP A 32 -5.37 -4.40 -3.55
CA ASP A 32 -5.87 -3.85 -4.81
C ASP A 32 -5.73 -2.33 -4.87
N ALA A 33 -6.14 -1.62 -3.82
CA ALA A 33 -6.07 -0.17 -3.75
C ALA A 33 -4.63 0.35 -3.91
N LEU A 34 -3.68 -0.24 -3.17
CA LEU A 34 -2.27 0.12 -3.23
C LEU A 34 -1.67 -0.21 -4.60
N SER A 35 -2.00 -1.38 -5.16
CA SER A 35 -1.51 -1.80 -6.49
C SER A 35 -1.93 -0.80 -7.57
N TRP A 36 -3.20 -0.40 -7.57
CA TRP A 36 -3.70 0.59 -8.52
C TRP A 36 -3.11 1.98 -8.28
N ALA A 37 -3.05 2.46 -7.04
CA ALA A 37 -2.47 3.78 -6.73
C ALA A 37 -1.02 3.88 -7.22
N CYS A 38 -0.19 2.87 -6.94
CA CYS A 38 1.20 2.83 -7.41
C CYS A 38 1.29 2.76 -8.94
N LYS A 39 0.46 1.93 -9.58
CA LYS A 39 0.40 1.78 -11.05
C LYS A 39 0.03 3.09 -11.74
N PHE A 40 -0.90 3.86 -11.19
CA PHE A 40 -1.32 5.16 -11.73
C PHE A 40 -0.42 6.33 -11.36
N GLY A 41 0.69 6.10 -10.64
CA GLY A 41 1.69 7.14 -10.39
C GLY A 41 1.54 7.89 -9.07
N SER A 42 0.78 7.37 -8.11
CA SER A 42 0.72 7.95 -6.76
C SER A 42 2.12 8.02 -6.15
N LYS A 43 2.62 9.24 -5.93
CA LYS A 43 3.92 9.48 -5.32
C LYS A 43 3.97 8.90 -3.90
N SER A 44 2.91 9.13 -3.12
CA SER A 44 2.81 8.60 -1.75
C SER A 44 2.88 7.07 -1.74
N CYS A 45 2.20 6.39 -2.67
CA CYS A 45 2.27 4.94 -2.78
C CYS A 45 3.69 4.47 -3.11
N ARG A 46 4.32 5.06 -4.13
CA ARG A 46 5.65 4.66 -4.60
C ARG A 46 6.74 4.90 -3.56
N ASP A 47 6.72 6.06 -2.91
CA ASP A 47 7.68 6.39 -1.84
C ASP A 47 7.55 5.42 -0.66
N THR A 48 6.31 5.13 -0.25
CA THR A 48 6.05 4.19 0.85
C THR A 48 6.49 2.76 0.48
N ALA A 49 6.21 2.32 -0.74
CA ALA A 49 6.64 1.01 -1.23
C ALA A 49 8.17 0.91 -1.28
N ALA A 50 8.85 1.92 -1.82
CA ALA A 50 10.30 1.98 -1.87
C ALA A 50 10.92 1.95 -0.46
N SER A 51 10.36 2.73 0.47
CA SER A 51 10.79 2.73 1.87
C SER A 51 10.62 1.36 2.52
N LYS A 52 9.45 0.72 2.40
CA LYS A 52 9.19 -0.61 2.96
C LYS A 52 10.12 -1.68 2.40
N VAL A 53 10.36 -1.69 1.08
CA VAL A 53 11.30 -2.63 0.45
C VAL A 53 12.72 -2.37 0.92
N SER A 54 13.15 -1.11 1.00
CA SER A 54 14.49 -0.75 1.48
C SER A 54 14.70 -1.20 2.93
N SER A 55 13.73 -0.97 3.81
CA SER A 55 13.77 -1.44 5.20
C SER A 55 13.80 -2.97 5.31
N TRP A 56 13.06 -3.66 4.45
CA TRP A 56 13.07 -5.13 4.39
C TRP A 56 14.43 -5.66 3.94
N LEU A 57 15.05 -5.05 2.92
CA LEU A 57 16.38 -5.43 2.42
C LEU A 57 17.49 -5.13 3.45
N ALA A 58 17.36 -4.03 4.20
CA ALA A 58 18.34 -3.64 5.23
C ALA A 58 18.24 -4.49 6.50
N SER A 59 17.13 -5.19 6.71
CA SER A 59 16.91 -6.07 7.85
C SER A 59 17.19 -7.51 7.43
N PRO A 60 18.38 -8.09 7.72
CA PRO A 60 18.61 -9.50 7.45
C PRO A 60 17.62 -10.30 8.29
N LYS A 61 16.58 -10.83 7.65
CA LYS A 61 15.75 -11.86 8.27
C LYS A 61 16.60 -13.11 8.30
N ASN A 62 17.12 -13.44 9.48
CA ASN A 62 17.60 -14.78 9.76
C ASN A 62 16.37 -15.69 9.65
N ASN A 63 16.26 -16.40 8.52
CA ASN A 63 15.40 -17.56 8.36
C ASN A 63 16.14 -18.75 8.97
#